data_AF-A0A497GS57-F1
#
_entry.id   AF-A0A497GS57-F1
#
_cell.length_a   1.000
_cell.length_b   1.000
_cell.length_c   1.000
_cell.angle_alpha   90.00
_cell.angle_beta   90.00
_cell.angle_gamma   90.00
#
_symmetry.space_group_name_H-M   'P 1'
#
loop_
_entity.id
_entity.type
_entity.pdbx_description
1 polymer ?
#
loop_
_entity_poly.entity_id
_entity_poly.type
_entity_poly.pdbx_seq_one_letter_code
_entity_poly.pdbx_strand_id
1 'polypeptide(L)'
;MGRRRRRRKIVVKVKKRIPEVFECPHCGRRTVKVDIERKGEVKAIVKCGSCGIHFETPVPSIFKPVDAYHKFVDAYYEGRIELPEVKGEVAEEIQEELKGELIKGSEEHKEEVSS
;
A
#
# COMPACT_ATOMS: atom_id res chain seq x y z
N MET A 1 7.31 -51.33 44.31
CA MET A 1 6.52 -50.07 44.34
C MET A 1 7.03 -49.12 43.26
N GLY A 2 6.51 -49.19 42.03
CA GLY A 2 6.91 -48.30 40.92
C GLY A 2 5.82 -47.28 40.63
N ARG A 3 5.99 -46.02 41.04
CA ARG A 3 5.03 -44.95 40.70
C ARG A 3 5.10 -44.67 39.20
N ARG A 4 4.06 -45.08 38.47
CA ARG A 4 3.87 -44.79 37.05
C ARG A 4 3.91 -43.27 36.83
N ARG A 5 4.98 -42.75 36.21
CA ARG A 5 5.09 -41.33 35.83
C ARG A 5 3.93 -40.99 34.91
N ARG A 6 2.96 -40.20 35.39
CA ARG A 6 1.94 -39.59 34.53
C ARG A 6 2.65 -38.70 33.50
N ARG A 7 2.46 -38.99 32.21
CA ARG A 7 2.94 -38.12 31.12
C ARG A 7 2.34 -36.74 31.32
N ARG A 8 3.19 -35.71 31.39
CA ARG A 8 2.74 -34.31 31.41
C ARG A 8 2.00 -34.02 30.11
N LYS A 9 0.80 -33.42 30.22
CA LYS A 9 0.03 -32.96 29.07
C LYS A 9 0.81 -31.80 28.44
N ILE A 10 1.37 -32.01 27.25
CA ILE A 10 2.06 -30.95 26.51
C ILE A 10 0.98 -29.98 26.05
N VAL A 11 0.89 -28.82 26.71
CA VAL A 11 0.01 -27.75 26.25
C VAL A 11 0.73 -27.06 25.10
N VAL A 12 0.30 -27.35 23.88
CA VAL A 12 0.81 -26.67 22.68
C VAL A 12 0.31 -25.23 22.73
N LYS A 13 1.22 -24.28 22.96
CA LYS A 13 0.92 -22.86 22.84
C LYS A 13 0.70 -22.55 21.36
N VAL A 14 -0.54 -22.19 21.00
CA VAL A 14 -0.86 -21.73 19.64
C VAL A 14 -0.10 -20.42 19.41
N LYS A 15 0.73 -20.38 18.35
CA LYS A 15 1.43 -19.17 17.95
C LYS A 15 0.40 -18.19 17.39
N LYS A 16 0.30 -16.99 17.97
CA LYS A 16 -0.53 -15.91 17.45
C LYS A 16 0.00 -15.51 16.08
N ARG A 17 -0.84 -15.57 15.05
CA ARG A 17 -0.52 -15.11 13.69
C ARG A 17 -1.21 -13.78 13.44
N ILE A 18 -0.57 -12.94 12.65
CA ILE A 18 -1.16 -11.69 12.17
C ILE A 18 -2.32 -12.08 11.24
N PRO A 19 -3.49 -11.41 11.31
CA PRO A 19 -4.59 -11.67 10.40
C PRO A 19 -4.19 -11.34 8.96
N GLU A 20 -4.56 -12.21 8.03
CA GLU A 20 -4.35 -12.03 6.59
C GLU A 20 -5.59 -11.47 5.87
N VAL A 21 -6.72 -11.38 6.59
CA VAL A 21 -8.02 -10.93 6.05
C VAL A 21 -8.45 -9.65 6.79
N PHE A 22 -8.70 -8.60 6.02
CA PHE A 22 -9.09 -7.28 6.53
C PHE A 22 -10.51 -6.88 6.12
N GLU A 23 -11.04 -5.88 6.80
CA GLU A 23 -12.34 -5.25 6.51
C GLU A 23 -12.21 -4.31 5.31
N CYS A 24 -13.24 -4.17 4.50
CA CYS A 24 -13.25 -3.22 3.39
C CYS A 24 -13.93 -1.91 3.82
N PRO A 25 -13.32 -0.73 3.61
CA PRO A 25 -13.93 0.56 3.95
C PRO A 25 -15.16 0.88 3.08
N HIS A 26 -15.25 0.30 1.88
CA HIS A 26 -16.37 0.54 0.96
C HIS A 26 -17.60 -0.33 1.26
N CYS A 27 -17.41 -1.64 1.48
CA CYS A 27 -18.52 -2.60 1.62
C CYS A 27 -18.68 -3.21 3.02
N GLY A 28 -17.79 -2.89 3.96
CA GLY A 28 -17.85 -3.35 5.36
C GLY A 28 -17.58 -4.85 5.57
N ARG A 29 -17.31 -5.62 4.50
CA ARG A 29 -17.07 -7.07 4.59
C ARG A 29 -15.60 -7.40 4.81
N ARG A 30 -15.33 -8.47 5.57
CA ARG A 30 -13.98 -9.03 5.80
C ARG A 30 -13.53 -9.89 4.63
N THR A 31 -13.29 -9.27 3.48
CA THR A 31 -12.91 -9.96 2.24
C THR A 31 -11.71 -9.34 1.53
N VAL A 32 -11.00 -8.44 2.20
CA VAL A 32 -9.78 -7.81 1.65
C VAL A 32 -8.61 -8.76 1.88
N LYS A 33 -7.94 -9.13 0.79
CA LYS A 33 -6.70 -9.91 0.78
C LYS A 33 -5.56 -9.01 0.32
N VAL A 34 -4.40 -9.18 0.94
CA VAL A 34 -3.19 -8.42 0.64
C VAL A 34 -2.07 -9.39 0.29
N ASP A 35 -1.60 -9.34 -0.94
CA ASP A 35 -0.50 -10.15 -1.44
C ASP A 35 0.72 -9.24 -1.68
N ILE A 36 1.87 -9.59 -1.10
CA ILE A 36 3.12 -8.84 -1.28
C ILE A 36 4.04 -9.67 -2.17
N GLU A 37 4.23 -9.22 -3.40
CA GLU A 37 5.14 -9.85 -4.33
C GLU A 37 6.56 -9.33 -4.09
N ARG A 38 7.46 -10.25 -3.73
CA ARG A 38 8.88 -9.95 -3.46
C ARG A 38 9.82 -10.41 -4.58
N LYS A 39 9.25 -10.97 -5.66
CA LYS A 39 10.02 -11.49 -6.81
C LYS A 39 10.24 -10.36 -7.82
N GLY A 40 11.15 -9.44 -7.50
CA GLY A 40 11.48 -8.29 -8.34
C GLY A 40 11.22 -6.96 -7.62
N GLU A 41 10.57 -6.02 -8.30
CA GLU A 41 10.06 -4.79 -7.68
C GLU A 41 9.04 -5.15 -6.61
N VAL A 42 9.24 -4.67 -5.38
CA VAL A 42 8.37 -5.02 -4.27
C VAL A 42 7.06 -4.26 -4.41
N LYS A 43 5.99 -4.99 -4.69
CA LYS A 43 4.63 -4.45 -4.90
C LYS A 43 3.66 -5.15 -3.96
N ALA A 44 2.73 -4.37 -3.41
CA ALA A 44 1.61 -4.89 -2.64
C ALA A 44 0.35 -4.78 -3.49
N ILE A 45 -0.37 -5.90 -3.58
CA ILE A 45 -1.61 -6.06 -4.31
C ILE A 45 -2.72 -6.26 -3.29
N VAL A 46 -3.64 -5.30 -3.21
CA VAL A 46 -4.81 -5.35 -2.32
C VAL A 46 -6.05 -5.62 -3.17
N LYS A 47 -6.78 -6.70 -2.84
CA LYS A 47 -7.96 -7.14 -3.58
C LYS A 47 -9.13 -7.38 -2.63
N CYS A 48 -10.26 -6.75 -2.89
CA CYS A 48 -11.50 -7.03 -2.17
C CYS A 48 -12.42 -7.95 -2.98
N GLY A 49 -12.74 -9.13 -2.45
CA GLY A 49 -13.63 -10.09 -3.12
C GLY A 49 -15.12 -9.70 -3.17
N SER A 50 -15.55 -8.67 -2.43
CA SER A 50 -16.97 -8.28 -2.33
C SER A 50 -17.36 -7.10 -3.21
N CYS A 51 -16.48 -6.10 -3.34
CA CYS A 51 -16.72 -4.90 -4.15
C CYS A 51 -15.81 -4.82 -5.39
N GLY A 52 -14.85 -5.74 -5.55
CA GLY A 52 -13.97 -5.78 -6.72
C GLY A 52 -12.86 -4.72 -6.71
N ILE A 53 -12.65 -4.01 -5.61
CA ILE A 53 -11.57 -3.02 -5.51
C ILE A 53 -10.22 -3.70 -5.66
N HIS A 54 -9.39 -3.11 -6.51
CA HIS A 54 -8.07 -3.55 -6.85
C HIS A 54 -7.11 -2.39 -6.69
N PHE A 55 -6.09 -2.53 -5.85
CA PHE A 55 -5.11 -1.49 -5.60
C PHE A 55 -3.71 -2.08 -5.61
N GLU A 56 -2.86 -1.56 -6.48
CA GLU A 56 -1.46 -1.93 -6.58
C GLU A 56 -0.60 -0.74 -6.16
N THR A 57 0.27 -0.93 -5.18
CA THR A 57 1.22 0.10 -4.76
C THR A 57 2.61 -0.50 -4.59
N PRO A 58 3.67 0.20 -5.05
CA PRO A 58 5.03 -0.15 -4.68
C PRO A 58 5.21 0.06 -3.18
N VAL A 59 5.74 -0.94 -2.49
CA VAL A 59 6.03 -0.86 -1.05
C VAL A 59 7.39 -1.46 -0.76
N PRO A 60 8.14 -0.97 0.24
CA PRO A 60 9.41 -1.59 0.57
C PRO A 60 9.23 -2.97 1.24
N SER A 61 10.22 -3.85 1.10
CA SER A 61 10.19 -5.27 1.55
C SER A 61 9.94 -5.47 3.05
N ILE A 62 10.15 -4.42 3.85
CA ILE A 62 9.98 -4.43 5.31
C ILE A 62 8.50 -4.41 5.70
N PHE A 63 7.62 -3.98 4.79
CA PHE A 63 6.19 -3.83 5.05
C PHE A 63 5.53 -5.18 5.27
N LYS A 64 4.60 -5.19 6.23
CA LYS A 64 3.70 -6.30 6.50
C LYS A 64 2.38 -6.09 5.75
N PRO A 65 1.55 -7.14 5.61
CA PRO A 65 0.23 -7.03 5.00
C PRO A 65 -0.64 -5.94 5.64
N VAL A 66 -0.51 -5.72 6.95
CA VAL A 66 -1.22 -4.67 7.70
C VAL A 66 -0.82 -3.28 7.24
N ASP A 67 0.47 -3.04 6.99
CA ASP A 67 0.98 -1.72 6.60
C ASP A 67 0.50 -1.35 5.19
N ALA A 68 0.41 -2.33 4.29
CA ALA A 68 -0.18 -2.15 2.96
C ALA A 68 -1.69 -1.91 3.03
N TYR A 69 -2.40 -2.56 3.97
CA TYR A 69 -3.82 -2.29 4.21
C TYR A 69 -4.05 -0.85 4.70
N HIS A 70 -3.23 -0.32 5.61
CA HIS A 70 -3.37 1.07 6.07
C HIS A 70 -3.17 2.07 4.93
N LYS A 71 -2.12 1.89 4.11
CA LYS A 71 -1.92 2.72 2.91
C LYS A 71 -3.12 2.69 1.96
N PHE A 72 -3.75 1.53 1.80
CA PHE A 72 -4.97 1.39 1.02
C PHE A 72 -6.15 2.16 1.64
N VAL A 73 -6.32 2.09 2.96
CA VAL A 73 -7.40 2.83 3.66
C VAL A 73 -7.17 4.34 3.56
N ASP A 74 -5.93 4.79 3.76
CA ASP A 74 -5.57 6.21 3.64
C ASP A 74 -5.83 6.71 2.21
N ALA A 75 -5.37 5.96 1.19
CA ALA A 75 -5.65 6.28 -0.21
C ALA A 75 -7.15 6.29 -0.55
N TYR A 76 -7.94 5.40 0.08
CA TYR A 76 -9.40 5.36 -0.08
C TYR A 76 -10.06 6.64 0.41
N TYR A 77 -9.65 7.12 1.60
CA TYR A 77 -10.19 8.35 2.18
C TYR A 77 -9.64 9.62 1.52
N GLU A 78 -8.42 9.58 0.98
CA GLU A 78 -7.84 10.64 0.16
C GLU A 78 -8.54 10.79 -1.20
N GLY A 79 -9.43 9.86 -1.58
CA GLY A 79 -10.12 9.88 -2.87
C GLY A 79 -9.24 9.47 -4.05
N ARG A 80 -8.07 8.87 -3.78
CA ARG A 80 -7.11 8.39 -4.79
C ARG A 80 -7.44 6.99 -5.33
N ILE A 81 -8.46 6.34 -4.78
CA ILE A 81 -8.89 5.02 -5.22
C ILE A 81 -10.01 5.19 -6.22
N GLU A 82 -9.61 5.21 -7.48
CA GLU A 82 -10.47 4.95 -8.60
C GLU A 82 -11.05 3.53 -8.42
N LEU A 83 -12.34 3.44 -8.11
CA LEU A 83 -13.11 2.26 -8.49
C LEU A 83 -12.85 2.02 -9.97
N PRO A 84 -12.72 0.76 -10.43
CA PRO A 84 -12.24 0.47 -11.78
C PRO A 84 -13.19 1.06 -12.84
N GLU A 85 -12.93 2.29 -13.22
CA GLU A 85 -13.27 2.82 -14.52
C GLU A 85 -12.21 2.27 -15.47
N VAL A 86 -12.68 1.35 -16.30
CA VAL A 86 -12.06 0.86 -17.52
C VAL A 86 -11.05 1.83 -18.17
N LYS A 87 -9.80 1.35 -18.29
CA LYS A 87 -8.75 1.72 -19.25
C LYS A 87 -8.05 3.09 -19.08
N GLY A 88 -6.75 2.99 -18.75
CA GLY A 88 -5.70 3.85 -19.30
C GLY A 88 -5.44 5.15 -18.55
N GLU A 89 -4.15 5.52 -18.52
CA GLU A 89 -3.66 6.90 -18.34
C GLU A 89 -3.68 7.49 -16.93
N VAL A 90 -2.65 7.19 -16.10
CA VAL A 90 -2.11 8.23 -15.19
C VAL A 90 -0.60 8.04 -15.01
N ALA A 91 0.15 8.37 -16.06
CA ALA A 91 1.60 8.59 -16.00
C ALA A 91 1.96 10.09 -16.14
N GLU A 92 0.96 10.98 -16.10
CA GLU A 92 1.12 12.39 -16.48
C GLU A 92 1.46 13.33 -15.32
N GLU A 93 1.27 12.92 -14.06
CA GLU A 93 1.45 13.84 -12.91
C GLU A 93 2.92 14.13 -12.57
N ILE A 94 3.89 13.35 -13.07
CA ILE A 94 5.32 13.59 -12.80
C ILE A 94 5.91 14.68 -13.72
N GLN A 95 5.23 15.05 -14.82
CA GLN A 95 5.78 15.98 -15.82
C GLN A 95 5.52 17.46 -15.52
N GLU A 96 4.56 17.81 -14.66
CA GLU A 96 4.26 19.22 -14.34
C GLU A 96 5.19 19.82 -13.27
N GLU A 97 5.68 19.03 -12.31
CA GLU A 97 6.53 19.57 -11.24
C GLU A 97 7.93 19.97 -11.73
N LEU A 98 8.50 19.25 -12.71
CA LEU A 98 9.84 19.53 -13.24
C LEU A 98 9.89 20.68 -14.27
N LYS A 99 8.75 21.09 -14.84
CA LYS A 99 8.68 22.26 -15.74
C LYS A 99 8.54 23.58 -14.99
N GLY A 100 8.03 23.55 -13.76
CA GLY A 100 7.82 24.75 -12.93
C GLY A 100 9.12 25.42 -12.45
N GLU A 101 10.23 24.68 -12.37
CA GLU A 101 11.47 25.19 -11.77
C GLU A 101 12.42 25.92 -12.75
N LEU A 102 12.11 25.99 -14.05
CA LEU A 102 13.04 26.52 -15.07
C LEU A 102 12.74 27.94 -15.61
N ILE A 103 11.76 28.68 -15.06
CA ILE A 103 11.37 30.02 -15.60
C ILE A 103 11.83 31.20 -14.70
N LYS A 104 12.29 30.99 -13.46
CA LYS A 104 12.65 32.12 -12.55
C LYS A 104 14.13 32.55 -12.53
N GLY A 105 14.98 32.06 -13.43
CA GLY A 105 16.43 32.29 -13.35
C GLY A 105 17.05 33.25 -14.38
N SER A 106 16.28 33.81 -15.32
CA SER A 106 16.87 34.48 -16.50
C SER A 106 16.39 35.90 -16.78
N GLU A 107 15.68 36.56 -15.86
CA GLU A 107 15.20 37.94 -16.05
C GLU A 107 15.97 39.02 -15.26
N GLU A 108 16.90 38.67 -14.36
CA GLU A 108 17.61 39.69 -13.55
C GLU A 108 18.92 40.24 -14.17
N HIS A 109 19.28 39.91 -15.41
CA HIS A 109 20.58 40.31 -15.98
C HIS A 109 20.53 41.14 -17.27
N LYS A 110 19.37 41.72 -17.63
CA LYS A 110 19.23 42.58 -18.82
C LYS A 110 18.81 44.03 -18.56
N GLU A 111 18.54 44.45 -17.33
CA GLU A 111 18.18 45.86 -17.04
C GLU A 111 19.33 46.75 -16.51
N GLU A 112 20.53 46.22 -16.24
CA GLU A 112 21.69 47.07 -15.87
C GLU A 112 22.57 47.52 -17.07
N VAL A 113 22.15 47.22 -18.30
CA VAL A 113 22.79 47.76 -19.52
C VAL A 113 21.82 48.66 -20.28
N SER A 114 21.21 49.61 -19.58
CA SER A 114 20.55 50.77 -20.17
C SER A 114 20.23 51.84 -19.12
N SER A 115 21.24 52.34 -18.40
CA SER A 115 21.28 53.72 -17.86
C SER A 115 22.71 54.10 -17.49
#